data_AF-A0A0H3GTY8-F1
#
_entry.id   AF-A0A0H3GTY8-F1
#
_cell.length_a   1.000
_cell.length_b   1.000
_cell.length_c   1.000
_cell.angle_alpha   90.00
_cell.angle_beta   90.00
_cell.angle_gamma   90.00
#
_symmetry.space_group_name_H-M   'P 1'
#
loop_
_entity.id
_entity.type
_entity.pdbx_description
1 polymer ?
#
loop_
_entity_poly.entity_id
_entity_poly.type
_entity_poly.pdbx_seq_one_letter_code
_entity_poly.pdbx_strand_id
1 'polypeptide(L)'
;MIIVAILMCFVSSYASKNETFYRRLNNRLEKEVDYVNKASFGALKRHYDTLARLRVVLSDREAWGYLSIGLLVSALFSMTIIRMSMESGINAGHIYSVMTYMWMFATSLDDAPQLLEKFSQLRDIGKRVSTDDETSLSGKPC
;
A
#
# COMPACT_ATOMS: atom_id res chain seq x y z
N MET A 1 -4.74 -18.12 13.68
CA MET A 1 -3.48 -18.27 12.91
C MET A 1 -3.70 -18.28 11.40
N ILE A 2 -4.51 -19.18 10.83
CA ILE A 2 -4.72 -19.27 9.37
C ILE A 2 -5.25 -17.96 8.77
N ILE A 3 -6.28 -17.35 9.38
CA ILE A 3 -6.88 -16.10 8.87
C ILE A 3 -5.85 -14.97 8.88
N VAL A 4 -5.01 -14.88 9.91
CA VAL A 4 -3.93 -13.88 10.01
C VAL A 4 -2.87 -14.10 8.91
N ALA A 5 -2.51 -15.36 8.63
CA ALA A 5 -1.59 -15.67 7.54
C ALA A 5 -2.18 -15.33 6.16
N ILE A 6 -3.48 -15.59 5.96
CA ILE A 6 -4.21 -15.19 4.74
C ILE A 6 -4.23 -13.67 4.62
N LEU A 7 -4.53 -12.97 5.71
CA LEU A 7 -4.48 -11.50 5.78
C LEU A 7 -3.10 -10.96 5.41
N MET A 8 -2.03 -11.48 6.02
CA MET A 8 -0.65 -11.06 5.72
C MET A 8 -0.26 -11.36 4.26
N CYS A 9 -0.63 -12.53 3.75
CA CYS A 9 -0.36 -12.91 2.36
C CYS A 9 -1.14 -12.03 1.37
N PHE A 10 -2.41 -11.76 1.65
CA PHE A 10 -3.26 -10.90 0.85
C PHE A 10 -2.71 -9.47 0.82
N VAL A 11 -2.38 -8.91 1.99
CA VAL A 11 -1.80 -7.56 2.11
C VAL A 11 -0.46 -7.48 1.38
N SER A 12 0.45 -8.44 1.58
CA SER A 12 1.75 -8.47 0.88
C SER A 12 1.61 -8.60 -0.65
N SER A 13 0.67 -9.41 -1.12
CA SER A 13 0.41 -9.56 -2.56
C SER A 13 -0.21 -8.29 -3.15
N TYR A 14 -1.16 -7.69 -2.44
CA TYR A 14 -1.82 -6.45 -2.81
C TYR A 14 -0.83 -5.28 -2.85
N ALA A 15 -0.02 -5.16 -1.80
CA ALA A 15 1.13 -4.26 -1.66
C ALA A 15 2.08 -4.33 -2.86
N SER A 16 2.60 -5.53 -3.16
CA SER A 16 3.58 -5.74 -4.24
C SER A 16 3.01 -5.39 -5.63
N LYS A 17 1.73 -5.73 -5.86
CA LYS A 17 1.05 -5.43 -7.12
C LYS A 17 0.78 -3.93 -7.27
N ASN A 18 0.38 -3.26 -6.19
CA ASN A 18 0.17 -1.82 -6.19
C ASN A 18 1.48 -1.07 -6.42
N GLU A 19 2.56 -1.43 -5.73
CA GLU A 19 3.88 -0.81 -5.89
C GLU A 19 4.38 -0.89 -7.35
N THR A 20 4.14 -2.01 -8.03
CA THR A 20 4.52 -2.18 -9.44
C THR A 20 3.72 -1.25 -10.35
N PHE A 21 2.43 -1.04 -10.05
CA PHE A 21 1.58 -0.14 -10.83
C PHE A 21 1.90 1.33 -10.57
N TYR A 22 2.11 1.72 -9.31
CA TYR A 22 2.56 3.06 -8.91
C TYR A 22 3.90 3.42 -9.56
N ARG A 23 4.88 2.51 -9.54
CA ARG A 23 6.17 2.71 -10.24
C ARG A 23 5.99 2.90 -11.75
N ARG A 24 5.13 2.10 -12.39
CA ARG A 24 4.84 2.27 -13.83
C ARG A 24 4.17 3.60 -14.14
N LEU A 25 3.27 4.06 -13.26
CA LEU A 25 2.61 5.36 -13.39
C LEU A 25 3.61 6.50 -13.22
N ASN A 26 4.46 6.42 -12.18
CA ASN A 26 5.48 7.43 -11.91
C ASN A 26 6.53 7.49 -13.04
N ASN A 27 7.02 6.35 -13.53
CA ASN A 27 7.97 6.31 -14.65
C ASN A 27 7.39 6.88 -15.96
N ARG A 28 6.05 6.82 -16.15
CA ARG A 28 5.39 7.48 -17.29
C ARG A 28 5.31 8.98 -17.08
N LEU A 29 4.91 9.42 -15.88
CA LEU A 29 4.90 10.83 -15.48
C LEU A 29 6.29 11.47 -15.66
N GLU A 30 7.36 10.83 -15.18
CA GLU A 30 8.74 11.32 -15.30
C GLU A 30 9.20 11.45 -16.75
N LYS A 31 8.97 10.43 -17.58
CA LYS A 31 9.32 10.49 -19.02
C LYS A 31 8.50 11.54 -19.78
N GLU A 32 7.33 11.90 -19.29
CA GLU A 32 6.40 12.82 -19.97
C GLU A 32 6.70 14.30 -19.67
N VAL A 33 7.30 14.64 -18.52
CA VAL A 33 7.79 16.01 -18.23
C VAL A 33 8.79 16.50 -19.28
N ASP A 34 9.60 15.60 -19.84
CA ASP A 34 10.56 15.92 -20.90
C ASP A 34 9.90 16.27 -22.26
N TYR A 35 8.67 15.79 -22.51
CA TYR A 35 7.95 16.03 -23.76
C TYR A 35 7.07 17.29 -23.75
N VAL A 36 6.73 17.83 -22.57
CA VAL A 36 5.85 19.00 -22.41
C VAL A 36 6.44 20.27 -23.05
N ASN A 37 7.77 20.34 -23.20
CA ASN A 37 8.42 21.47 -23.87
C ASN A 37 8.25 21.50 -25.41
N LYS A 38 7.73 20.45 -26.06
CA LYS A 38 7.67 20.35 -27.54
C LYS A 38 6.29 19.96 -28.12
N ALA A 39 5.28 19.69 -27.30
CA ALA A 39 4.04 19.06 -27.74
C ALA A 39 2.90 20.04 -28.07
N SER A 40 2.12 19.75 -29.12
CA SER A 40 0.92 20.50 -29.51
C SER A 40 -0.24 20.29 -28.52
N PHE A 41 -1.15 21.27 -28.41
CA PHE A 41 -2.30 21.25 -27.47
C PHE A 41 -3.13 19.95 -27.55
N GLY A 42 -3.30 19.38 -28.76
CA GLY A 42 -4.02 18.12 -28.95
C GLY A 42 -3.31 16.90 -28.37
N ALA A 43 -1.97 16.85 -28.43
CA ALA A 43 -1.18 15.79 -27.82
C ALA A 43 -1.24 15.88 -26.28
N LEU A 44 -1.19 17.10 -25.74
CA LEU A 44 -1.28 17.35 -24.32
C LEU A 44 -2.64 16.92 -23.73
N LYS A 45 -3.76 17.23 -24.41
CA LYS A 45 -5.09 16.78 -23.99
C LYS A 45 -5.18 15.24 -23.93
N ARG A 46 -4.73 14.55 -24.98
CA ARG A 46 -4.77 13.07 -25.03
C ARG A 46 -3.93 12.42 -23.92
N HIS A 47 -2.82 13.07 -23.56
CA HIS A 47 -1.96 12.66 -22.47
C HIS A 47 -2.64 12.84 -21.10
N TYR A 48 -3.21 14.01 -20.80
CA TYR A 48 -3.96 14.22 -19.56
C TYR A 48 -5.20 13.31 -19.45
N ASP A 49 -5.90 13.03 -20.56
CA ASP A 49 -7.01 12.07 -20.60
C ASP A 49 -6.52 10.64 -20.25
N THR A 50 -5.27 10.30 -20.57
CA THR A 50 -4.68 9.00 -20.24
C THR A 50 -4.22 8.94 -18.79
N LEU A 51 -3.60 10.01 -18.28
CA LEU A 51 -3.27 10.14 -16.85
C LEU A 51 -4.52 10.11 -15.96
N ALA A 52 -5.60 10.78 -16.36
CA ALA A 52 -6.87 10.76 -15.65
C ALA A 52 -7.42 9.33 -15.54
N ARG A 53 -7.44 8.57 -16.65
CA ARG A 53 -7.87 7.17 -16.64
C ARG A 53 -7.00 6.29 -15.76
N LEU A 54 -5.68 6.49 -15.78
CA LEU A 54 -4.77 5.76 -14.91
C LEU A 54 -5.01 6.06 -13.42
N ARG A 55 -5.29 7.31 -13.07
CA ARG A 55 -5.65 7.70 -11.70
C ARG A 55 -6.99 7.11 -11.24
N VAL A 56 -8.00 7.06 -12.13
CA VAL A 56 -9.27 6.40 -11.83
C VAL A 56 -9.07 4.91 -11.56
N VAL A 57 -8.35 4.21 -12.44
CA VAL A 57 -8.04 2.77 -12.26
C VAL A 57 -7.26 2.53 -10.96
N LEU A 58 -6.37 3.46 -10.60
CA LEU A 58 -5.63 3.40 -9.35
C LEU A 58 -6.55 3.55 -8.12
N SER A 59 -7.44 4.54 -8.16
CA SER A 59 -8.44 4.78 -7.11
C SER A 59 -9.40 3.59 -6.97
N ASP A 60 -9.86 3.02 -8.08
CA ASP A 60 -10.71 1.83 -8.06
C ASP A 60 -9.98 0.67 -7.40
N ARG A 61 -8.71 0.47 -7.75
CA ARG A 61 -7.89 -0.59 -7.20
C ARG A 61 -7.64 -0.39 -5.70
N GLU A 62 -7.41 0.84 -5.26
CA GLU A 62 -7.31 1.23 -3.85
C GLU A 62 -8.61 0.93 -3.10
N ALA A 63 -9.77 1.31 -3.65
CA ALA A 63 -11.08 1.00 -3.08
C ALA A 63 -11.32 -0.52 -2.96
N TRP A 64 -10.95 -1.30 -3.98
CA TRP A 64 -10.97 -2.77 -3.90
C TRP A 64 -10.04 -3.32 -2.82
N GLY A 65 -8.93 -2.64 -2.55
CA GLY A 65 -8.01 -2.95 -1.45
C GLY A 65 -8.66 -2.82 -0.09
N TYR A 66 -9.20 -1.62 0.20
CA TYR A 66 -9.91 -1.35 1.45
C TYR A 66 -11.13 -2.27 1.63
N LEU A 67 -11.90 -2.52 0.56
CA LEU A 67 -13.02 -3.46 0.62
C LEU A 67 -12.56 -4.86 1.01
N SER A 68 -11.45 -5.32 0.44
CA SER A 68 -10.92 -6.66 0.73
C SER A 68 -10.37 -6.76 2.16
N ILE A 69 -9.66 -5.73 2.65
CA ILE A 69 -9.20 -5.64 4.04
C ILE A 69 -10.41 -5.67 4.99
N GLY A 70 -11.43 -4.86 4.72
CA GLY A 70 -12.67 -4.83 5.50
C GLY A 70 -13.39 -6.17 5.56
N LEU A 71 -13.49 -6.89 4.45
CA LEU A 71 -14.07 -8.24 4.41
C LEU A 71 -13.26 -9.25 5.25
N LEU A 72 -11.93 -9.22 5.15
CA LEU A 72 -11.09 -10.14 5.91
C LEU A 72 -11.09 -9.81 7.41
N VAL A 73 -11.09 -8.53 7.79
CA VAL A 73 -11.25 -8.09 9.19
C VAL A 73 -12.62 -8.50 9.71
N SER A 74 -13.69 -8.27 8.96
CA SER A 74 -15.05 -8.71 9.33
C SER A 74 -15.13 -10.22 9.55
N ALA A 75 -14.53 -11.02 8.67
CA ALA A 75 -14.43 -12.47 8.82
C ALA A 75 -13.63 -12.88 10.06
N LEU A 76 -12.52 -12.18 10.35
CA LEU A 76 -11.72 -12.41 11.55
C LEU A 76 -12.53 -12.12 12.82
N PHE A 77 -13.21 -10.97 12.89
CA PHE A 77 -14.10 -10.61 14.01
C PHE A 77 -15.21 -11.65 14.20
N SER A 78 -15.89 -12.00 13.12
CA SER A 78 -16.97 -12.98 13.14
C SER A 78 -16.48 -14.33 13.66
N MET A 79 -15.35 -14.82 13.15
CA MET A 79 -14.76 -16.08 13.60
C MET A 79 -14.36 -16.05 15.07
N THR A 80 -13.76 -14.96 15.55
CA THR A 80 -13.39 -14.82 16.95
C THR A 80 -14.62 -14.80 17.86
N ILE A 81 -15.66 -14.05 17.49
CA ILE A 81 -16.92 -14.01 18.26
C ILE A 81 -17.59 -15.38 18.31
N ILE A 82 -17.64 -16.10 17.19
CA ILE A 82 -18.18 -17.47 17.14
C ILE A 82 -17.37 -18.40 18.05
N ARG A 83 -16.04 -18.36 17.99
CA ARG A 83 -15.16 -19.17 18.84
C ARG A 83 -15.39 -18.89 20.32
N MET A 84 -15.46 -17.62 20.69
CA MET A 84 -15.70 -17.22 22.07
C MET A 84 -17.10 -17.63 22.55
N SER A 85 -18.11 -17.59 21.68
CA SER A 85 -19.47 -18.01 22.02
C SER A 85 -19.59 -19.53 22.30
N MET A 86 -18.63 -20.34 21.82
CA MET A 86 -18.60 -21.79 22.04
C MET A 86 -17.74 -22.22 23.24
N GLU A 87 -16.96 -21.30 23.81
CA GLU A 87 -16.08 -21.59 24.94
C GLU A 87 -16.81 -21.37 26.28
N SER A 88 -16.85 -22.43 27.10
CA SER A 88 -17.38 -22.35 28.46
C SER A 88 -16.35 -21.69 29.40
N GLY A 89 -16.80 -20.74 30.23
CA GLY A 89 -15.96 -20.11 31.25
C GLY A 89 -15.23 -18.83 30.83
N ILE A 90 -15.64 -18.20 29.72
CA ILE A 90 -15.12 -16.88 29.33
C ILE A 90 -15.53 -15.81 30.36
N ASN A 91 -14.54 -15.07 30.86
CA ASN A 91 -14.75 -13.89 31.69
C ASN A 91 -14.87 -12.61 30.84
N ALA A 92 -15.61 -11.61 31.31
CA ALA A 92 -15.75 -10.29 30.68
C ALA A 92 -14.39 -9.63 30.36
N GLY A 93 -13.38 -9.78 31.24
CA GLY A 93 -12.03 -9.27 30.99
C GLY A 93 -11.33 -9.95 29.80
N HIS A 94 -11.61 -11.23 29.57
CA HIS A 94 -11.09 -11.94 28.40
C HIS A 94 -11.74 -11.40 27.11
N ILE A 95 -13.06 -11.18 27.12
CA ILE A 95 -13.77 -10.58 25.98
C ILE A 95 -13.23 -9.20 25.65
N TYR A 96 -13.12 -8.34 26.65
CA TYR A 96 -12.64 -6.98 26.47
C TYR A 96 -11.23 -6.93 25.89
N SER A 97 -10.31 -7.75 26.44
CA SER A 97 -8.93 -7.77 25.96
C SER A 97 -8.82 -8.28 24.52
N VAL A 98 -9.51 -9.38 24.17
CA VAL A 98 -9.53 -9.91 22.81
C VAL A 98 -10.08 -8.87 21.83
N MET A 99 -11.21 -8.24 22.14
CA MET A 99 -11.81 -7.20 21.28
C MET A 99 -10.88 -6.00 21.09
N THR A 100 -10.21 -5.57 22.16
CA THR A 100 -9.27 -4.44 22.12
C THR A 100 -8.05 -4.76 21.26
N TYR A 101 -7.43 -5.94 21.45
CA TYR A 101 -6.29 -6.37 20.64
C TYR A 101 -6.68 -6.57 19.16
N MET A 102 -7.86 -7.11 18.89
CA MET A 102 -8.37 -7.26 17.53
C MET A 102 -8.61 -5.92 16.86
N TRP A 103 -9.17 -4.95 17.58
CA TRP A 103 -9.37 -3.60 17.06
C TRP A 103 -8.03 -2.93 16.72
N MET A 104 -7.06 -2.96 17.64
CA MET A 104 -5.71 -2.42 17.38
C MET A 104 -5.02 -3.09 16.19
N PHE A 105 -5.21 -4.40 16.03
CA PHE A 105 -4.69 -5.12 14.87
C PHE A 105 -5.38 -4.68 13.58
N ALA A 106 -6.71 -4.53 13.58
CA ALA A 106 -7.48 -4.08 12.42
C ALA A 106 -7.10 -2.65 11.99
N THR A 107 -6.94 -1.72 12.93
CA THR A 107 -6.50 -0.35 12.61
C THR A 107 -5.08 -0.34 12.05
N SER A 108 -4.16 -1.11 12.65
CA SER A 108 -2.79 -1.23 12.14
C SER A 108 -2.73 -1.83 10.72
N LEU A 109 -3.69 -2.70 10.39
CA LEU A 109 -3.80 -3.30 9.07
C LEU A 109 -4.36 -2.32 8.03
N ASP A 110 -5.31 -1.47 8.43
CA ASP A 110 -5.86 -0.39 7.60
C ASP A 110 -4.79 0.66 7.25
N ASP A 111 -3.84 0.89 8.17
CA ASP A 111 -2.68 1.77 7.95
C ASP A 111 -1.57 1.14 7.08
N ALA A 112 -1.60 -0.19 6.86
CA ALA A 112 -0.55 -0.92 6.17
C ALA A 112 -0.27 -0.44 4.73
N PRO A 113 -1.27 -0.09 3.89
CA PRO A 113 -1.02 0.44 2.55
C PRO A 113 -0.19 1.72 2.56
N GLN A 114 -0.48 2.64 3.48
CA GLN A 114 0.26 3.90 3.62
C GLN A 114 1.68 3.64 4.15
N LEU A 115 1.82 2.78 5.15
CA LEU A 115 3.13 2.42 5.70
C LEU A 115 4.05 1.83 4.63
N LEU A 116 3.54 0.92 3.79
CA LEU A 116 4.31 0.33 2.69
C LEU A 116 4.80 1.39 1.70
N GLU A 117 3.95 2.36 1.35
CA GLU A 117 4.35 3.46 0.48
C GLU A 117 5.52 4.25 1.10
N LYS A 118 5.43 4.57 2.39
CA LYS A 118 6.50 5.26 3.12
C LYS A 118 7.78 4.42 3.20
N PHE A 119 7.68 3.12 3.44
CA PHE A 119 8.84 2.21 3.40
C PHE A 119 9.49 2.17 2.02
N SER A 120 8.70 2.15 0.93
CA SER A 120 9.24 2.16 -0.43
C SER A 120 9.93 3.49 -0.75
N GLN A 121 9.34 4.62 -0.35
CA GLN A 121 9.94 5.96 -0.48
C GLN A 121 11.25 6.08 0.31
N LEU A 122 11.26 5.66 1.58
CA LEU A 122 12.46 5.64 2.42
C LEU A 122 13.56 4.76 1.82
N ARG A 123 13.21 3.60 1.26
CA ARG A 123 14.16 2.72 0.57
C ARG A 123 14.74 3.36 -0.69
N ASP A 124 13.96 4.10 -1.47
CA ASP A 124 14.45 4.84 -2.63
C ASP A 124 15.42 5.96 -2.24
N ILE A 125 15.04 6.76 -1.21
CA ILE A 125 15.90 7.80 -0.65
C ILE A 125 17.21 7.21 -0.12
N GLY A 126 17.14 6.11 0.64
CA GLY A 126 18.31 5.46 1.20
C GLY A 126 19.29 4.97 0.11
N LYS A 127 18.78 4.45 -1.01
CA LYS A 127 19.62 4.05 -2.15
C LYS A 127 20.34 5.24 -2.80
N ARG A 128 19.67 6.39 -2.92
CA ARG A 128 20.25 7.61 -3.50
C ARG A 128 21.36 8.17 -2.60
N VAL A 129 21.12 8.25 -1.29
CA VAL A 129 22.13 8.73 -0.32
C VAL A 129 23.39 7.85 -0.35
N SER A 130 23.26 6.52 -0.40
CA SER A 130 24.43 5.63 -0.54
C SER A 130 25.19 5.81 -1.86
N THR A 131 24.53 6.29 -2.93
CA THR A 131 25.18 6.53 -4.23
C THR A 131 25.93 7.86 -4.25
N ASP A 132 25.41 8.88 -3.54
CA ASP A 132 26.04 10.20 -3.43
C ASP A 132 27.31 10.17 -2.56
N ASP A 133 27.37 9.28 -1.57
CA ASP A 133 28.58 9.04 -0.77
C ASP A 133 29.70 8.37 -1.62
N GLU A 134 29.36 7.46 -2.54
CA GLU A 134 30.35 6.85 -3.45
C GLU A 134 30.85 7.84 -4.51
N THR A 135 30.02 8.77 -4.96
CA THR A 135 30.43 9.81 -5.93
C THR A 135 31.23 10.94 -5.29
N SER A 136 31.01 11.25 -4.00
CA SER A 136 31.80 12.24 -3.27
C SER A 136 33.17 11.73 -2.81
N LEU A 137 33.34 10.42 -2.62
CA LEU A 137 34.64 9.77 -2.38
C LEU A 137 35.45 9.53 -3.66
N SER A 138 34.80 9.50 -4.83
CA SER A 138 35.46 9.45 -6.15
C SER A 138 35.65 10.87 -6.70
N GLY A 139 36.42 11.68 -6.00
CA GLY A 139 36.78 13.06 -6.38
C GLY A 139 37.67 13.12 -7.63
N LYS A 140 37.14 12.81 -8.81
CA LYS A 140 37.74 13.21 -10.09
C LYS A 140 37.12 14.52 -10.57
N PRO A 141 37.90 15.61 -10.67
CA PRO A 141 37.48 16.75 -11.48
C PRO A 141 37.52 16.31 -12.95
N CYS A 142 36.45 16.60 -13.70
CA CYS A 142 36.61 16.92 -15.11
C CYS A 142 37.22 18.32 -15.21
#